data_AF-A0A838Q0D7-F1
#
_entry.id   AF-A0A838Q0D7-F1
#
_cell.length_a   1.000
_cell.length_b   1.000
_cell.length_c   1.000
_cell.angle_alpha   90.00
_cell.angle_beta   90.00
_cell.angle_gamma   90.00
#
_symmetry.space_group_name_H-M   'P 1'
#
loop_
_entity.id
_entity.type
_entity.pdbx_description
1 polymer ?
#
loop_
_entity_poly.entity_id
_entity_poly.type
_entity_poly.pdbx_seq_one_letter_code
_entity_poly.pdbx_strand_id
1 'polypeptide(L)'
;MREAAEAVRQQLELPEGWLNDAAKGFVSERHEVTDYDLPQFQHLRVVAPVPEYLLAMKCLASRIGSPGEADDKANIRFLLRQLGLRSPEAALEIAMEYYPPARHSDSREVPARGNFDRGTMKRPASLAEVAAHHSSRKVFGYAVVEFLDQFNIKQDAAMLAQEPPLLITKLHDEGVADAYLAAVAVQMSCTIGRVPPAWTRDAARFLRRPWFASAGPSLRATLLLESPAAFRERNLFVSENALDRA
;
A
#
# COMPACT_ATOMS: atom_id res chain seq x y z
N MET A 1 16.63 7.46 -18.29
CA MET A 1 16.07 8.49 -17.38
C MET A 1 16.93 8.71 -16.15
N ARG A 2 17.27 7.68 -15.35
CA ARG A 2 18.10 7.84 -14.14
C ARG A 2 19.51 8.36 -14.43
N GLU A 3 20.18 7.84 -15.45
CA GLU A 3 21.51 8.34 -15.88
C GLU A 3 21.46 9.80 -16.34
N ALA A 4 20.42 10.20 -17.08
CA ALA A 4 20.22 11.59 -17.50
C ALA A 4 19.92 12.52 -16.31
N ALA A 5 19.11 12.07 -15.34
CA ALA A 5 18.84 12.82 -14.12
C ALA A 5 20.09 13.01 -13.25
N GLU A 6 20.99 12.02 -13.23
CA GLU A 6 22.28 12.11 -12.55
C GLU A 6 23.25 13.07 -13.26
N ALA A 7 23.30 13.05 -14.60
CA ALA A 7 24.10 14.01 -15.35
C ALA A 7 23.65 15.46 -15.10
N VAL A 8 22.33 15.71 -15.11
CA VAL A 8 21.76 17.03 -14.76
C VAL A 8 22.06 17.41 -13.31
N ARG A 9 21.98 16.46 -12.37
CA ARG A 9 22.34 16.68 -10.98
C ARG A 9 23.77 17.18 -10.83
N GLN A 10 24.73 16.51 -11.48
CA GLN A 10 26.14 16.87 -11.44
C GLN A 10 26.39 18.22 -12.11
N GLN A 11 25.76 18.48 -13.24
CA GLN A 11 25.93 19.74 -13.99
C GLN A 11 25.36 20.96 -13.24
N LEU A 12 24.26 20.79 -12.52
CA LEU A 12 23.56 21.87 -11.81
C LEU A 12 23.80 21.85 -10.29
N GLU A 13 24.71 21.01 -9.81
CA GLU A 13 25.03 20.83 -8.38
C GLU A 13 23.80 20.59 -7.49
N LEU A 14 22.83 19.83 -8.00
CA LEU A 14 21.58 19.57 -7.28
C LEU A 14 21.77 18.50 -6.18
N PRO A 15 20.94 18.53 -5.11
CA PRO A 15 20.95 17.51 -4.07
C PRO A 15 20.67 16.10 -4.60
N GLU A 16 21.15 15.10 -3.87
CA GLU A 16 20.78 13.71 -4.14
C GLU A 16 19.24 13.54 -4.01
N GLY A 17 18.62 12.84 -4.96
CA GLY A 17 17.16 12.67 -4.99
C GLY A 17 16.35 13.89 -5.45
N TRP A 18 16.99 14.92 -6.05
CA TRP A 18 16.32 16.11 -6.56
C TRP A 18 15.12 15.82 -7.48
N LEU A 19 15.20 14.73 -8.25
CA LEU A 19 14.11 14.26 -9.08
C LEU A 19 13.29 13.22 -8.31
N ASN A 20 12.10 13.62 -7.87
CA ASN A 20 11.17 12.73 -7.19
C ASN A 20 10.55 11.74 -8.19
N ASP A 21 11.02 10.49 -8.16
CA ASP A 21 10.49 9.39 -8.96
C ASP A 21 9.42 8.55 -8.23
N ALA A 22 9.16 8.85 -6.96
CA ALA A 22 8.26 8.07 -6.12
C ALA A 22 6.79 8.20 -6.57
N ALA A 23 6.44 9.27 -7.29
CA ALA A 23 5.11 9.46 -7.84
C ALA A 23 4.69 8.36 -8.83
N LYS A 24 5.64 7.68 -9.50
CA LYS A 24 5.35 6.60 -10.45
C LYS A 24 4.50 5.47 -9.86
N GLY A 25 4.67 5.17 -8.57
CA GLY A 25 3.89 4.13 -7.89
C GLY A 25 2.41 4.49 -7.68
N PHE A 26 2.07 5.78 -7.85
CA PHE A 26 0.73 6.31 -7.66
C PHE A 26 0.10 6.77 -8.98
N VAL A 27 0.76 6.58 -10.13
CA VAL A 27 0.14 6.99 -11.40
C VAL A 27 -0.99 6.02 -11.75
N SER A 28 -2.20 6.55 -11.93
CA SER A 28 -3.38 5.78 -12.29
C SER A 28 -3.41 5.47 -13.79
N GLU A 29 -3.98 4.34 -14.18
CA GLU A 29 -4.33 4.04 -15.58
C GLU A 29 -5.34 5.05 -16.15
N ARG A 30 -6.13 5.70 -15.29
CA ARG A 30 -7.11 6.74 -15.61
C ARG A 30 -6.60 8.13 -15.29
N HIS A 31 -5.28 8.32 -15.24
CA HIS A 31 -4.70 9.63 -14.93
C HIS A 31 -5.23 10.70 -15.87
N GLU A 32 -5.63 11.81 -15.30
CA GLU A 32 -6.11 12.96 -16.04
C GLU A 32 -5.18 14.13 -15.74
N VAL A 33 -4.61 14.67 -16.81
CA VAL A 33 -3.60 15.72 -16.74
C VAL A 33 -3.95 16.83 -17.69
N THR A 34 -3.60 18.04 -17.29
CA THR A 34 -3.75 19.26 -18.07
C THR A 34 -2.40 19.97 -18.10
N ASP A 35 -2.20 20.83 -19.09
CA ASP A 35 -0.99 21.62 -19.17
C ASP A 35 -1.05 22.90 -18.32
N TYR A 36 -2.22 23.44 -17.94
CA TYR A 36 -2.34 24.70 -17.15
C TYR A 36 -1.39 25.81 -17.62
N ASP A 37 -1.18 25.94 -18.93
CA ASP A 37 -0.20 26.88 -19.51
C ASP A 37 1.25 26.68 -19.03
N LEU A 38 1.58 25.49 -18.52
CA LEU A 38 2.94 25.10 -18.13
C LEU A 38 3.86 25.10 -19.36
N PRO A 39 5.16 25.40 -19.17
CA PRO A 39 6.13 25.42 -20.26
C PRO A 39 6.18 24.10 -21.02
N GLN A 40 6.06 24.17 -22.35
CA GLN A 40 6.22 23.03 -23.25
C GLN A 40 7.49 23.17 -24.06
N PHE A 41 8.22 22.07 -24.20
CA PHE A 41 9.48 22.03 -24.93
C PHE A 41 9.42 20.99 -26.04
N GLN A 42 10.31 21.12 -27.03
CA GLN A 42 10.33 20.26 -28.22
C GLN A 42 10.43 18.75 -27.91
N HIS A 43 11.07 18.40 -26.78
CA HIS A 43 11.29 17.01 -26.36
C HIS A 43 10.88 16.74 -24.90
N LEU A 44 10.21 17.69 -24.24
CA LEU A 44 9.74 17.55 -22.86
C LEU A 44 8.35 18.19 -22.74
N ARG A 45 7.37 17.38 -22.35
CA ARG A 45 6.02 17.84 -22.02
C ARG A 45 5.92 17.98 -20.51
N VAL A 46 5.47 19.14 -20.04
CA VAL A 46 5.22 19.38 -18.62
C VAL A 46 3.71 19.43 -18.41
N VAL A 47 3.19 18.59 -17.55
CA VAL A 47 1.75 18.50 -17.26
C VAL A 47 1.53 18.42 -15.76
N ALA A 48 0.34 18.81 -15.34
CA ALA A 48 -0.11 18.70 -13.96
C ALA A 48 -1.41 17.87 -13.90
N PRO A 49 -1.62 17.10 -12.83
CA PRO A 49 -2.89 16.43 -12.60
C PRO A 49 -4.01 17.45 -12.42
N VAL A 50 -5.21 17.15 -12.93
CA VAL A 50 -6.42 17.91 -12.62
C VAL A 50 -6.72 17.84 -11.11
N PRO A 51 -7.48 18.79 -10.52
CA PRO A 51 -7.58 18.91 -9.07
C PRO A 51 -8.24 17.67 -8.42
N GLU A 52 -9.19 17.04 -9.11
CA GLU A 52 -9.84 15.79 -8.73
C GLU A 52 -8.83 14.65 -8.66
N TYR A 53 -7.99 14.50 -9.71
CA TYR A 53 -6.96 13.48 -9.74
C TYR A 53 -5.86 13.74 -8.71
N LEU A 54 -5.49 15.01 -8.49
CA LEU A 54 -4.52 15.40 -7.48
C LEU A 54 -5.06 15.12 -6.06
N LEU A 55 -6.34 15.35 -5.80
CA LEU A 55 -6.99 14.97 -4.54
C LEU A 55 -6.92 13.46 -4.35
N ALA A 56 -7.26 12.68 -5.38
CA ALA A 56 -7.18 11.22 -5.32
C ALA A 56 -5.76 10.75 -4.99
N MET A 57 -4.74 11.27 -5.69
CA MET A 57 -3.33 10.99 -5.41
C MET A 57 -2.95 11.34 -3.97
N LYS A 58 -3.37 12.51 -3.47
CA LYS A 58 -3.06 12.95 -2.11
C LYS A 58 -3.73 12.07 -1.05
N CYS A 59 -4.96 11.64 -1.26
CA CYS A 59 -5.64 10.70 -0.36
C CYS A 59 -4.89 9.37 -0.27
N LEU A 60 -4.45 8.82 -1.41
CA LEU A 60 -3.68 7.57 -1.46
C LEU A 60 -2.27 7.68 -0.90
N ALA A 61 -1.57 8.76 -1.22
CA ALA A 61 -0.19 8.97 -0.81
C ALA A 61 -0.05 9.52 0.62
N SER A 62 -1.13 10.05 1.20
CA SER A 62 -1.10 10.63 2.55
C SER A 62 -0.49 9.66 3.54
N ARG A 63 0.44 10.13 4.37
CA ARG A 63 1.08 9.31 5.41
C ARG A 63 0.66 9.81 6.78
N ILE A 64 -0.18 9.06 7.47
CA ILE A 64 -0.44 9.26 8.90
C ILE A 64 0.76 8.77 9.73
N GLY A 65 1.26 9.61 10.62
CA GLY A 65 2.40 9.35 11.52
C GLY A 65 3.79 9.64 10.93
N SER A 66 3.89 10.25 9.75
CA SER A 66 5.18 10.50 9.06
C SER A 66 5.56 11.99 9.07
N PRO A 67 6.87 12.34 9.08
CA PRO A 67 7.31 13.71 8.80
C PRO A 67 6.76 14.15 7.42
N GLY A 68 5.83 15.11 7.41
CA GLY A 68 5.08 15.54 6.22
C GLY A 68 3.55 15.36 6.32
N GLU A 69 3.04 14.68 7.35
CA GLU A 69 1.59 14.48 7.58
C GLU A 69 0.82 15.82 7.68
N ALA A 70 1.40 16.81 8.35
CA ALA A 70 0.80 18.13 8.50
C ALA A 70 0.61 18.81 7.12
N ASP A 71 1.59 18.65 6.23
CA ASP A 71 1.57 19.20 4.87
C ASP A 71 0.57 18.45 4.00
N ASP A 72 0.49 17.12 4.10
CA ASP A 72 -0.49 16.33 3.36
C ASP A 72 -1.93 16.66 3.79
N LYS A 73 -2.20 16.79 5.09
CA LYS A 73 -3.51 17.22 5.59
C LYS A 73 -3.86 18.63 5.12
N ALA A 74 -2.90 19.55 5.07
CA ALA A 74 -3.13 20.90 4.55
C ALA A 74 -3.47 20.88 3.05
N ASN A 75 -2.73 20.09 2.26
CA ASN A 75 -2.96 19.92 0.82
C ASN A 75 -4.34 19.30 0.53
N ILE A 76 -4.72 18.25 1.25
CA ILE A 76 -6.04 17.62 1.10
C ILE A 76 -7.14 18.62 1.44
N ARG A 77 -7.04 19.33 2.58
CA ARG A 77 -8.04 20.35 2.96
C ARG A 77 -8.16 21.46 1.92
N PHE A 78 -7.05 21.88 1.32
CA PHE A 78 -7.09 22.87 0.24
C PHE A 78 -7.88 22.35 -0.96
N LEU A 79 -7.58 21.13 -1.42
CA LEU A 79 -8.24 20.53 -2.58
C LEU A 79 -9.74 20.28 -2.32
N LEU A 80 -10.11 19.81 -1.12
CA LEU A 80 -11.51 19.66 -0.74
C LEU A 80 -12.29 20.98 -0.84
N ARG A 81 -11.70 22.09 -0.39
CA ARG A 81 -12.34 23.42 -0.49
C ARG A 81 -12.44 23.89 -1.94
N GLN A 82 -11.40 23.70 -2.74
CA GLN A 82 -11.39 24.09 -4.16
C GLN A 82 -12.45 23.33 -4.96
N LEU A 83 -12.62 22.03 -4.68
CA LEU A 83 -13.61 21.18 -5.33
C LEU A 83 -15.02 21.30 -4.72
N GLY A 84 -15.20 22.13 -3.68
CA GLY A 84 -16.50 22.30 -3.01
C GLY A 84 -17.01 21.05 -2.29
N LEU A 85 -16.12 20.09 -1.98
CA LEU A 85 -16.47 18.82 -1.36
C LEU A 85 -16.67 18.99 0.14
N ARG A 86 -17.84 18.58 0.63
CA ARG A 86 -18.25 18.79 2.04
C ARG A 86 -18.30 17.51 2.85
N SER A 87 -18.06 16.37 2.24
CA SER A 87 -18.10 15.08 2.92
C SER A 87 -16.93 14.18 2.50
N PRO A 88 -16.43 13.33 3.42
CA PRO A 88 -15.44 12.30 3.11
C PRO A 88 -15.89 11.33 2.01
N GLU A 89 -17.19 11.05 1.92
CA GLU A 89 -17.78 10.15 0.92
C GLU A 89 -17.59 10.70 -0.50
N ALA A 90 -17.84 11.98 -0.72
CA ALA A 90 -17.66 12.60 -2.02
C ALA A 90 -16.17 12.64 -2.45
N ALA A 91 -15.27 12.86 -1.48
CA ALA A 91 -13.83 12.78 -1.73
C ALA A 91 -13.37 11.36 -2.07
N LEU A 92 -13.95 10.35 -1.41
CA LEU A 92 -13.69 8.95 -1.70
C LEU A 92 -14.23 8.56 -3.08
N GLU A 93 -15.42 9.00 -3.47
CA GLU A 93 -16.00 8.71 -4.78
C GLU A 93 -15.06 9.15 -5.90
N ILE A 94 -14.55 10.38 -5.83
CA ILE A 94 -13.53 10.89 -6.76
C ILE A 94 -12.27 10.02 -6.72
N ALA A 95 -11.77 9.70 -5.53
CA ALA A 95 -10.58 8.85 -5.41
C ALA A 95 -10.78 7.47 -6.05
N MET A 96 -11.96 6.87 -5.90
CA MET A 96 -12.31 5.57 -6.46
C MET A 96 -12.55 5.61 -7.98
N GLU A 97 -12.89 6.77 -8.55
CA GLU A 97 -12.97 6.95 -10.00
C GLU A 97 -11.60 6.76 -10.66
N TYR A 98 -10.57 7.40 -10.08
CA TYR A 98 -9.20 7.27 -10.54
C TYR A 98 -8.53 5.97 -10.11
N TYR A 99 -8.85 5.44 -8.92
CA TYR A 99 -8.26 4.20 -8.41
C TYR A 99 -9.35 3.19 -8.08
N PRO A 100 -9.97 2.59 -9.11
CA PRO A 100 -11.01 1.61 -8.88
C PRO A 100 -10.43 0.43 -8.10
N PRO A 101 -11.13 -0.04 -7.07
CA PRO A 101 -10.68 -1.21 -6.31
C PRO A 101 -10.57 -2.41 -7.25
N ALA A 102 -9.67 -3.34 -6.93
CA ALA A 102 -9.63 -4.64 -7.59
C ALA A 102 -11.04 -5.26 -7.57
N ARG A 103 -11.50 -5.80 -8.72
CA ARG A 103 -12.84 -6.39 -8.83
C ARG A 103 -12.84 -7.67 -8.00
N HIS A 104 -13.39 -7.60 -6.79
CA HIS A 104 -13.43 -8.74 -5.90
C HIS A 104 -14.24 -9.90 -6.51
N SER A 105 -13.58 -11.04 -6.72
CA SER A 105 -14.21 -12.29 -6.33
C SER A 105 -14.02 -12.40 -4.81
N ASP A 106 -15.10 -12.11 -4.08
CA ASP A 106 -15.24 -12.30 -2.62
C ASP A 106 -14.30 -11.41 -1.74
N SER A 107 -14.73 -10.17 -1.50
CA SER A 107 -14.20 -9.27 -0.46
C SER A 107 -14.61 -9.76 0.93
N ARG A 108 -14.03 -10.87 1.35
CA ARG A 108 -14.01 -11.27 2.76
C ARG A 108 -12.63 -10.94 3.28
N GLU A 109 -12.59 -10.18 4.37
CA GLU A 109 -11.40 -10.01 5.19
C GLU A 109 -10.65 -11.34 5.33
N VAL A 110 -9.31 -11.28 5.44
CA VAL A 110 -8.58 -12.32 6.14
C VAL A 110 -9.31 -12.53 7.46
N PRO A 111 -9.93 -13.69 7.70
CA PRO A 111 -10.97 -13.80 8.72
C PRO A 111 -10.41 -13.43 10.09
N ALA A 112 -10.86 -12.29 10.62
CA ALA A 112 -10.80 -12.01 12.04
C ALA A 112 -11.78 -12.97 12.73
N ARG A 113 -11.28 -14.18 13.05
CA ARG A 113 -12.01 -15.27 13.70
C ARG A 113 -13.11 -15.91 12.83
N GLY A 114 -12.79 -17.07 12.28
CA GLY A 114 -13.77 -18.15 12.15
C GLY A 114 -13.36 -19.32 13.03
N ASN A 115 -14.34 -20.11 13.48
CA ASN A 115 -14.09 -21.43 14.06
C ASN A 115 -13.43 -22.31 12.98
N PHE A 116 -12.12 -22.25 12.91
CA PHE A 116 -11.29 -23.23 12.22
C PHE A 116 -10.66 -24.09 13.30
N ASP A 117 -10.62 -25.40 13.06
CA ASP A 117 -10.06 -26.35 14.01
C ASP A 117 -8.54 -26.12 14.11
N ARG A 118 -8.13 -25.29 15.08
CA ARG A 118 -6.74 -24.86 15.31
C ARG A 118 -5.79 -26.03 15.57
N GLY A 119 -6.32 -27.22 15.87
CA GLY A 119 -5.55 -28.40 16.24
C GLY A 119 -4.76 -29.06 15.09
N THR A 120 -5.06 -28.75 13.82
CA THR A 120 -4.46 -29.46 12.67
C THR A 120 -3.47 -28.64 11.84
N MET A 121 -3.40 -27.32 12.06
CA MET A 121 -2.52 -26.43 11.31
C MET A 121 -1.17 -26.27 12.01
N LYS A 122 -0.08 -26.61 11.31
CA LYS A 122 1.28 -26.37 11.82
C LYS A 122 1.50 -24.87 11.94
N ARG A 123 1.88 -24.43 13.14
CA ARG A 123 2.23 -23.04 13.45
C ARG A 123 3.45 -22.59 12.64
N PRO A 124 3.33 -21.61 11.74
CA PRO A 124 4.42 -21.22 10.85
C PRO A 124 5.50 -20.46 11.61
N ALA A 125 6.76 -20.88 11.47
CA ALA A 125 7.90 -20.25 12.14
C ALA A 125 8.43 -19.00 11.40
N SER A 126 8.03 -18.79 10.15
CA SER A 126 8.46 -17.67 9.31
C SER A 126 7.39 -17.28 8.28
N LEU A 127 7.50 -16.08 7.70
CA LEU A 127 6.65 -15.69 6.57
C LEU A 127 6.82 -16.60 5.35
N ALA A 128 8.00 -17.21 5.18
CA ALA A 128 8.23 -18.18 4.11
C ALA A 128 7.40 -19.45 4.33
N GLU A 129 7.25 -19.91 5.57
CA GLU A 129 6.34 -21.02 5.89
C GLU A 129 4.86 -20.65 5.70
N VAL A 130 4.49 -19.39 5.97
CA VAL A 130 3.15 -18.86 5.65
C VAL A 130 2.87 -18.91 4.15
N ALA A 131 3.87 -18.81 3.27
CA ALA A 131 3.64 -18.95 1.83
C ALA A 131 3.78 -20.41 1.31
N ALA A 132 4.52 -21.26 2.01
CA ALA A 132 4.82 -22.61 1.51
C ALA A 132 3.60 -23.55 1.45
N HIS A 133 2.62 -23.42 2.36
CA HIS A 133 1.66 -24.49 2.65
C HIS A 133 0.18 -24.19 2.35
N HIS A 134 -0.16 -23.15 1.58
CA HIS A 134 -1.54 -22.65 1.50
C HIS A 134 -2.10 -22.73 0.08
N SER A 135 -3.17 -23.51 -0.08
CA SER A 135 -3.93 -23.69 -1.32
C SER A 135 -5.21 -22.85 -1.39
N SER A 136 -5.53 -22.08 -0.34
CA SER A 136 -6.69 -21.19 -0.34
C SER A 136 -6.48 -19.91 0.48
N ARG A 137 -7.18 -18.84 0.10
CA ARG A 137 -7.14 -17.52 0.73
C ARG A 137 -7.54 -17.54 2.22
N LYS A 138 -8.50 -18.39 2.58
CA LYS A 138 -8.96 -18.56 3.97
C LYS A 138 -7.88 -19.16 4.87
N VAL A 139 -7.21 -20.20 4.38
CA VAL A 139 -6.15 -20.90 5.12
C VAL A 139 -4.90 -20.01 5.21
N PHE A 140 -4.58 -19.26 4.15
CA PHE A 140 -3.56 -18.20 4.18
C PHE A 140 -3.82 -17.18 5.29
N GLY A 141 -5.06 -16.68 5.38
CA GLY A 141 -5.45 -15.72 6.40
C GLY A 141 -5.20 -16.20 7.83
N TYR A 142 -5.55 -17.45 8.13
CA TYR A 142 -5.27 -18.04 9.45
C TYR A 142 -3.78 -18.23 9.71
N ALA A 143 -3.00 -18.61 8.71
CA ALA A 143 -1.56 -18.78 8.88
C ALA A 143 -0.84 -17.47 9.15
N VAL A 144 -1.28 -16.37 8.52
CA VAL A 144 -0.81 -15.02 8.87
C VAL A 144 -1.11 -14.70 10.34
N VAL A 145 -2.33 -15.01 10.80
CA VAL A 145 -2.73 -14.77 12.20
C VAL A 145 -1.88 -15.58 13.19
N GLU A 146 -1.63 -16.88 12.92
CA GLU A 146 -0.76 -17.73 13.75
C GLU A 146 0.72 -17.32 13.69
N PHE A 147 1.16 -16.76 12.56
CA PHE A 147 2.48 -16.16 12.45
C PHE A 147 2.61 -14.91 13.33
N LEU A 148 1.65 -13.99 13.25
CA LEU A 148 1.65 -12.76 14.04
C LEU A 148 1.65 -13.06 15.54
N ASP A 149 0.91 -14.09 15.97
CA ASP A 149 0.96 -14.59 17.35
C ASP A 149 2.37 -14.94 17.81
N GLN A 150 3.07 -15.73 17.00
CA GLN A 150 4.42 -16.16 17.35
C GLN A 150 5.42 -15.01 17.28
N PHE A 151 5.26 -14.12 16.30
CA PHE A 151 6.12 -12.96 16.17
C PHE A 151 5.96 -12.01 17.35
N ASN A 152 4.73 -11.76 17.83
CA ASN A 152 4.50 -10.93 19.00
C ASN A 152 5.15 -11.47 20.28
N ILE A 153 5.34 -12.79 20.37
CA ILE A 153 6.05 -13.42 21.49
C ILE A 153 7.57 -13.39 21.31
N LYS A 154 8.07 -13.74 20.11
CA LYS A 154 9.51 -13.93 19.86
C LYS A 154 10.25 -12.66 19.46
N GLN A 155 9.59 -11.79 18.69
CA GLN A 155 10.12 -10.56 18.11
C GLN A 155 11.46 -10.75 17.38
N ASP A 156 11.61 -11.89 16.69
CA ASP A 156 12.86 -12.29 16.03
C ASP A 156 12.85 -11.94 14.55
N ALA A 157 13.85 -11.16 14.12
CA ALA A 157 14.04 -10.77 12.72
C ALA A 157 14.29 -11.97 11.80
N ALA A 158 14.81 -13.10 12.30
CA ALA A 158 15.02 -14.31 11.52
C ALA A 158 13.71 -14.86 10.93
N MET A 159 12.58 -14.61 11.59
CA MET A 159 11.23 -15.02 11.13
C MET A 159 10.80 -14.28 9.85
N LEU A 160 11.46 -13.17 9.51
CA LEU A 160 11.18 -12.30 8.37
C LEU A 160 12.22 -12.42 7.25
N ALA A 161 13.39 -12.99 7.55
CA ALA A 161 14.57 -12.91 6.69
C ALA A 161 14.42 -13.69 5.38
N GLN A 162 13.85 -14.90 5.46
CA GLN A 162 13.67 -15.76 4.30
C GLN A 162 12.58 -15.20 3.38
N GLU A 163 12.90 -15.06 2.09
CA GLU A 163 11.94 -14.63 1.08
C GLU A 163 10.83 -15.70 0.91
N PRO A 164 9.54 -15.32 1.09
CA PRO A 164 8.44 -16.23 0.84
C PRO A 164 8.26 -16.52 -0.66
N PRO A 165 7.94 -17.75 -1.09
CA PRO A 165 7.56 -18.00 -2.49
C PRO A 165 6.34 -17.17 -2.91
N LEU A 166 6.30 -16.74 -4.19
CA LEU A 166 5.17 -15.99 -4.73
C LEU A 166 3.89 -16.83 -4.76
N LEU A 167 2.77 -16.21 -4.38
CA LEU A 167 1.46 -16.84 -4.22
C LEU A 167 0.47 -16.48 -5.33
N ILE A 168 0.76 -15.46 -6.14
CA ILE A 168 -0.13 -14.95 -7.20
C ILE A 168 -0.68 -16.04 -8.12
N THR A 169 0.13 -17.06 -8.47
CA THR A 169 -0.27 -18.18 -9.32
C THR A 169 -1.05 -19.27 -8.57
N LYS A 170 -0.88 -19.35 -7.24
CA LYS A 170 -1.54 -20.37 -6.39
C LYS A 170 -2.89 -19.91 -5.88
N LEU A 171 -3.00 -18.66 -5.46
CA LEU A 171 -4.20 -18.11 -4.84
C LEU A 171 -5.12 -17.40 -5.84
N HIS A 172 -4.62 -17.09 -7.04
CA HIS A 172 -5.35 -16.36 -8.09
C HIS A 172 -6.02 -15.09 -7.55
N ASP A 173 -5.29 -14.39 -6.68
CA ASP A 173 -5.82 -13.37 -5.79
C ASP A 173 -5.34 -11.96 -6.18
N GLU A 174 -4.87 -11.83 -7.42
CA GLU A 174 -4.26 -10.62 -8.00
C GLU A 174 -3.01 -10.13 -7.25
N GLY A 175 -2.34 -11.00 -6.49
CA GLY A 175 -1.10 -10.68 -5.77
C GLY A 175 -1.32 -10.05 -4.39
N VAL A 176 -2.57 -10.07 -3.90
CA VAL A 176 -2.92 -9.49 -2.59
C VAL A 176 -2.13 -10.17 -1.46
N ALA A 177 -2.05 -11.50 -1.45
CA ALA A 177 -1.28 -12.23 -0.45
C ALA A 177 0.21 -11.89 -0.48
N ASP A 178 0.80 -11.74 -1.67
CA ASP A 178 2.20 -11.39 -1.84
C ASP A 178 2.52 -10.00 -1.31
N ALA A 179 1.67 -9.02 -1.63
CA ALA A 179 1.77 -7.67 -1.09
C ALA A 179 1.56 -7.64 0.43
N TYR A 180 0.63 -8.45 0.94
CA TYR A 180 0.31 -8.51 2.36
C TYR A 180 1.48 -9.05 3.18
N LEU A 181 2.13 -10.13 2.73
CA LEU A 181 3.32 -10.68 3.40
C LEU A 181 4.46 -9.66 3.47
N ALA A 182 4.69 -8.89 2.39
CA ALA A 182 5.70 -7.83 2.39
C ALA A 182 5.32 -6.67 3.33
N ALA A 183 4.05 -6.26 3.36
CA ALA A 183 3.57 -5.23 4.28
C ALA A 183 3.75 -5.65 5.75
N VAL A 184 3.41 -6.90 6.08
CA VAL A 184 3.64 -7.48 7.41
C VAL A 184 5.13 -7.47 7.74
N ALA A 185 6.00 -7.94 6.85
CA ALA A 185 7.44 -7.96 7.09
C ALA A 185 8.02 -6.56 7.38
N VAL A 186 7.60 -5.55 6.61
CA VAL A 186 8.01 -4.16 6.84
C VAL A 186 7.51 -3.67 8.19
N GLN A 187 6.22 -3.81 8.47
CA GLN A 187 5.62 -3.33 9.71
C GLN A 187 6.29 -3.99 10.93
N MET A 188 6.44 -5.31 10.91
CA MET A 188 7.05 -6.06 12.00
C MET A 188 8.54 -5.70 12.19
N SER A 189 9.28 -5.49 11.10
CA SER A 189 10.68 -5.02 11.19
C SER A 189 10.76 -3.65 11.86
N CYS A 190 9.86 -2.73 11.52
CA CYS A 190 9.77 -1.42 12.16
C CYS A 190 9.47 -1.55 13.67
N THR A 191 8.52 -2.41 14.05
CA THR A 191 8.15 -2.64 15.46
C THR A 191 9.33 -3.13 16.30
N ILE A 192 10.21 -3.97 15.74
CA ILE A 192 11.41 -4.47 16.45
C ILE A 192 12.67 -3.62 16.21
N GLY A 193 12.55 -2.44 15.58
CA GLY A 193 13.67 -1.53 15.32
C GLY A 193 14.71 -2.08 14.34
N ARG A 194 14.31 -2.93 13.39
CA ARG A 194 15.17 -3.54 12.38
C ARG A 194 14.87 -3.02 10.97
N VAL A 195 15.86 -3.14 10.10
CA VAL A 195 15.69 -2.79 8.68
C VAL A 195 14.86 -3.88 7.99
N PRO A 196 13.82 -3.51 7.21
CA PRO A 196 13.04 -4.49 6.46
C PRO A 196 13.90 -5.30 5.47
N PRO A 197 13.62 -6.61 5.32
CA PRO A 197 14.31 -7.47 4.35
C PRO A 197 14.23 -6.93 2.92
N ALA A 198 15.28 -7.14 2.12
CA ALA A 198 15.36 -6.59 0.75
C ALA A 198 14.21 -7.07 -0.15
N TRP A 199 13.78 -8.33 0.00
CA TRP A 199 12.68 -8.92 -0.77
C TRP A 199 11.35 -8.17 -0.60
N THR A 200 11.17 -7.43 0.50
CA THR A 200 9.94 -6.63 0.71
C THR A 200 9.81 -5.48 -0.28
N ARG A 201 10.91 -5.06 -0.93
CA ARG A 201 10.94 -3.98 -1.92
C ARG A 201 10.77 -4.48 -3.36
N ASP A 202 10.63 -5.78 -3.57
CA ASP A 202 10.41 -6.34 -4.90
C ASP A 202 9.09 -5.84 -5.49
N ALA A 203 9.09 -5.43 -6.77
CA ALA A 203 7.92 -4.91 -7.47
C ALA A 203 6.74 -5.91 -7.52
N ALA A 204 7.01 -7.22 -7.47
CA ALA A 204 5.98 -8.26 -7.39
C ALA A 204 5.21 -8.26 -6.05
N ARG A 205 5.69 -7.50 -5.05
CA ARG A 205 5.05 -7.32 -3.73
C ARG A 205 4.24 -6.02 -3.61
N PHE A 206 3.99 -5.34 -4.73
CA PHE A 206 3.20 -4.12 -4.78
C PHE A 206 1.97 -4.35 -5.66
N LEU A 207 0.78 -4.03 -5.13
CA LEU A 207 -0.42 -4.06 -5.95
C LEU A 207 -0.46 -2.85 -6.88
N ARG A 208 -0.92 -3.10 -8.11
CA ARG A 208 -1.16 -2.04 -9.10
C ARG A 208 -2.44 -1.24 -8.83
N ARG A 209 -3.41 -1.87 -8.17
CA ARG A 209 -4.71 -1.28 -7.86
C ARG A 209 -4.98 -1.39 -6.36
N PRO A 210 -5.66 -0.41 -5.75
CA PRO A 210 -6.11 -0.50 -4.37
C PRO A 210 -6.90 -1.79 -4.10
N TRP A 211 -6.54 -2.43 -3.00
CA TRP A 211 -7.33 -3.49 -2.41
C TRP A 211 -7.81 -3.03 -1.04
N PHE A 212 -9.13 -3.10 -0.83
CA PHE A 212 -9.75 -2.75 0.44
C PHE A 212 -10.26 -4.02 1.13
N ALA A 213 -9.99 -4.12 2.43
CA ALA A 213 -10.53 -5.18 3.27
C ALA A 213 -12.07 -5.14 3.38
N SER A 214 -12.68 -3.97 3.08
CA SER A 214 -14.12 -3.77 3.09
C SER A 214 -14.71 -3.36 1.75
N ALA A 215 -15.95 -3.81 1.50
CA ALA A 215 -16.73 -3.45 0.32
C ALA A 215 -17.48 -2.12 0.46
N GLY A 216 -17.73 -1.63 1.68
CA GLY A 216 -18.59 -0.45 1.92
C GLY A 216 -17.86 0.89 1.70
N PRO A 217 -18.43 1.87 0.97
CA PRO A 217 -17.78 3.17 0.72
C PRO A 217 -17.34 3.91 2.00
N SER A 218 -18.22 4.12 2.97
CA SER A 218 -17.86 4.82 4.21
C SER A 218 -16.73 4.12 4.99
N LEU A 219 -16.70 2.79 4.95
CA LEU A 219 -15.64 2.01 5.59
C LEU A 219 -14.33 2.11 4.79
N ARG A 220 -14.37 2.18 3.45
CA ARG A 220 -13.17 2.44 2.63
C ARG A 220 -12.55 3.81 2.90
N ALA A 221 -13.35 4.86 3.11
CA ALA A 221 -12.85 6.17 3.49
C ALA A 221 -12.08 6.09 4.82
N THR A 222 -12.62 5.33 5.77
CA THR A 222 -11.98 5.06 7.07
C THR A 222 -10.66 4.29 6.87
N LEU A 223 -10.66 3.24 6.05
CA LEU A 223 -9.45 2.44 5.77
C LEU A 223 -8.35 3.26 5.09
N LEU A 224 -8.67 4.20 4.19
CA LEU A 224 -7.67 5.11 3.60
C LEU A 224 -6.91 5.89 4.68
N LEU A 225 -7.62 6.28 5.73
CA LEU A 225 -7.07 7.02 6.87
C LEU A 225 -6.31 6.07 7.80
N GLU A 226 -6.92 4.98 8.24
CA GLU A 226 -6.39 4.16 9.33
C GLU A 226 -5.28 3.18 8.91
N SER A 227 -5.15 2.88 7.62
CA SER A 227 -4.23 1.83 7.16
C SER A 227 -2.77 2.14 7.52
N PRO A 228 -2.02 1.18 8.09
CA PRO A 228 -0.60 1.38 8.38
C PRO A 228 0.20 1.72 7.13
N ALA A 229 1.28 2.51 7.28
CA ALA A 229 2.07 3.00 6.15
C ALA A 229 2.62 1.86 5.26
N ALA A 230 3.10 0.77 5.87
CA ALA A 230 3.62 -0.40 5.15
C ALA A 230 2.60 -1.07 4.22
N PHE A 231 1.31 -0.95 4.55
CA PHE A 231 0.19 -1.49 3.77
C PHE A 231 -0.22 -0.51 2.67
N ARG A 232 -0.37 0.78 3.00
CA ARG A 232 -0.73 1.82 2.02
C ARG A 232 0.27 1.94 0.88
N GLU A 233 1.56 1.87 1.17
CA GLU A 233 2.62 1.88 0.13
C GLU A 233 2.44 0.75 -0.90
N ARG A 234 1.76 -0.33 -0.53
CA ARG A 234 1.48 -1.50 -1.37
C ARG A 234 0.05 -1.54 -1.88
N ASN A 235 -0.69 -0.43 -1.79
CA ASN A 235 -2.10 -0.34 -2.17
C ASN A 235 -3.01 -1.30 -1.38
N LEU A 236 -2.62 -1.66 -0.15
CA LEU A 236 -3.44 -2.44 0.77
C LEU A 236 -4.09 -1.51 1.80
N PHE A 237 -5.42 -1.55 1.87
CA PHE A 237 -6.20 -0.74 2.80
C PHE A 237 -6.94 -1.64 3.79
N VAL A 238 -6.41 -1.67 5.03
CA VAL A 238 -6.82 -2.53 6.15
C VAL A 238 -7.07 -1.67 7.39
N SER A 239 -7.83 -2.16 8.37
CA SER A 239 -8.03 -1.42 9.62
C SER A 239 -6.70 -1.29 10.38
N GLU A 240 -6.57 -0.27 11.22
CA GLU A 240 -5.38 -0.09 12.08
C GLU A 240 -5.12 -1.36 12.93
N ASN A 241 -6.21 -1.96 13.42
CA ASN A 241 -6.20 -3.20 14.20
C ASN A 241 -6.02 -4.48 13.37
N ALA A 242 -5.76 -4.39 12.06
CA ALA A 242 -5.61 -5.58 11.22
C ALA A 242 -4.43 -6.47 11.66
N LEU A 243 -3.46 -5.89 12.37
CA LEU A 243 -2.31 -6.59 12.94
C LEU A 243 -2.36 -6.65 14.47
N ASP A 244 -3.13 -5.77 15.10
CA ASP A 244 -3.26 -5.73 16.55
C ASP A 244 -4.24 -6.79 17.05
N ARG A 245 -3.80 -7.47 18.08
CA ARG A 245 -4.58 -8.47 18.78
C ARG A 245 -4.87 -7.94 20.17
N ALA A 246 -6.11 -7.49 20.37
CA ALA A 246 -6.69 -7.36 21.70
C ALA A 246 -7.25 -8.72 22.17
#